data_AF-A8UZR5-F1
#
_entry.id   AF-A8UZR5-F1
#
_cell.length_a   1.000
_cell.length_b   1.000
_cell.length_c   1.000
_cell.angle_alpha   90.00
_cell.angle_beta   90.00
_cell.angle_gamma   90.00
#
_symmetry.space_group_name_H-M   'P 1'
#
loop_
_entity.id
_entity.type
_entity.pdbx_description
1 polymer ?
#
loop_
_entity_poly.entity_id
_entity_poly.type
_entity_poly.pdbx_seq_one_letter_code
_entity_poly.pdbx_strand_id
1 'polypeptide(L)'
;MSDKIPQEAQDKLSQLRKKIDEIDEIIVKLLNERAKLAKEVGHIKKQYNLPIYVPSREQEIFERLQKLNQQYGEFPTDAIKPVFREIISACRSTEENLKVAYLGPRATFTHQQVCNILVRQLSIFQFLQ
;
A
#
# COMPACT_ATOMS: atom_id res chain seq x y z
N MET A 1 5.96 7.57 39.01
CA MET A 1 6.16 8.94 38.51
C MET A 1 5.89 8.93 37.02
N SER A 2 4.90 9.68 36.55
CA SER A 2 4.67 9.84 35.11
C SER A 2 5.62 10.93 34.63
N ASP A 3 6.64 10.57 33.84
CA ASP A 3 7.50 11.54 33.18
C ASP A 3 6.65 12.32 32.19
N LYS A 4 6.24 13.53 32.60
CA LYS A 4 5.48 14.43 31.74
C LYS A 4 6.41 14.87 30.62
N ILE A 5 6.04 14.51 29.39
CA ILE A 5 6.70 14.99 28.18
C ILE A 5 6.69 16.52 28.23
N PRO A 6 7.84 17.20 28.03
CA PRO A 6 7.91 18.66 28.01
C PRO A 6 6.89 19.26 27.04
N GLN A 7 6.23 20.37 27.41
CA GLN A 7 5.18 21.00 26.60
C GLN A 7 5.68 21.32 25.17
N GLU A 8 6.93 21.81 25.05
CA GLU A 8 7.55 22.08 23.76
C GLU A 8 7.65 20.83 22.85
N ALA A 9 7.94 19.66 23.44
CA ALA A 9 7.98 18.41 22.69
C ALA A 9 6.58 17.96 22.26
N GLN A 10 5.55 18.21 23.07
CA GLN A 10 4.16 17.95 22.70
C GLN A 10 3.72 18.84 21.53
N ASP A 11 4.09 20.12 21.55
CA ASP A 11 3.75 21.07 20.49
C ASP A 11 4.43 20.71 19.17
N LYS A 12 5.73 20.36 19.20
CA LYS A 12 6.46 19.87 18.01
C LYS A 12 5.85 18.59 17.45
N LEU A 13 5.49 17.64 18.31
CA LEU A 13 4.86 16.39 17.89
C LEU A 13 3.49 16.63 17.25
N SER A 14 2.70 17.55 17.81
CA SER A 14 1.40 17.96 17.27
C SER A 14 1.53 18.56 15.87
N GLN A 15 2.53 19.43 15.65
CA GLN A 15 2.79 20.01 14.34
C GLN A 15 3.21 18.97 13.29
N LEU A 16 4.07 18.02 13.66
CA LEU A 16 4.47 16.94 12.76
C LEU A 16 3.29 16.05 12.39
N ARG A 17 2.42 15.72 13.34
CA ARG A 17 1.22 14.91 13.09
C ARG A 17 0.27 15.60 12.11
N LYS A 18 0.02 16.90 12.26
CA LYS A 18 -0.80 17.64 11.30
C LYS A 18 -0.25 17.57 9.87
N LYS A 19 1.07 17.69 9.70
CA LYS A 19 1.70 17.54 8.38
C LYS A 19 1.54 16.12 7.82
N ILE A 20 1.59 15.11 8.67
CA ILE A 20 1.34 13.72 8.27
C ILE A 20 -0.13 13.58 7.82
N ASP A 21 -1.08 14.09 8.59
CA ASP A 21 -2.52 14.05 8.25
C ASP A 21 -2.78 14.72 6.88
N GLU A 22 -2.16 15.87 6.61
CA GLU A 22 -2.23 16.56 5.32
C GLU A 22 -1.67 15.71 4.16
N ILE A 23 -0.55 15.01 4.38
CA ILE A 23 0.04 14.10 3.39
C ILE A 23 -0.89 12.90 3.15
N ASP A 24 -1.47 12.35 4.21
CA ASP A 24 -2.37 11.20 4.14
C ASP A 24 -3.64 11.52 3.31
N GLU A 25 -4.21 12.72 3.48
CA GLU A 25 -5.31 13.20 2.65
C GLU A 25 -4.93 13.22 1.15
N ILE A 26 -3.73 13.69 0.83
CA ILE A 26 -3.22 13.72 -0.54
C ILE A 26 -3.03 12.30 -1.07
N ILE A 27 -2.46 11.38 -0.28
CA ILE A 27 -2.28 9.98 -0.65
C ILE A 27 -3.63 9.36 -0.99
N VAL A 28 -4.64 9.52 -0.12
CA VAL A 28 -5.99 8.98 -0.35
C VAL A 28 -6.61 9.55 -1.64
N LYS A 29 -6.43 10.84 -1.89
CA LYS A 29 -6.88 11.48 -3.14
C LYS A 29 -6.22 10.85 -4.36
N LEU A 30 -4.90 10.72 -4.36
CA LEU A 30 -4.13 10.13 -5.46
C LEU A 30 -4.45 8.66 -5.70
N LEU A 31 -4.70 7.88 -4.63
CA LEU A 31 -5.13 6.49 -4.74
C LEU A 31 -6.49 6.38 -5.44
N ASN A 32 -7.44 7.27 -5.13
CA ASN A 32 -8.74 7.31 -5.80
C ASN A 32 -8.61 7.70 -7.28
N GLU A 33 -7.78 8.68 -7.61
CA GLU A 33 -7.49 9.05 -8.99
C GLU A 33 -6.87 7.87 -9.77
N ARG A 34 -5.89 7.19 -9.16
CA ARG A 34 -5.29 5.98 -9.73
C ARG A 34 -6.34 4.88 -9.96
N ALA A 35 -7.25 4.66 -9.02
CA ALA A 35 -8.32 3.67 -9.16
C ALA A 35 -9.30 4.01 -10.30
N LYS A 36 -9.61 5.29 -10.52
CA LYS A 36 -10.42 5.73 -11.67
C LYS A 36 -9.73 5.41 -12.99
N LEU A 37 -8.45 5.76 -13.13
CA LEU A 37 -7.66 5.43 -14.32
C LEU A 37 -7.55 3.92 -14.55
N ALA A 38 -7.38 3.15 -13.47
CA ALA A 38 -7.38 1.70 -13.53
C ALA A 38 -8.71 1.16 -14.12
N LYS A 39 -9.87 1.65 -13.64
CA LYS A 39 -11.19 1.29 -14.20
C LYS A 39 -11.29 1.57 -15.69
N GLU A 40 -10.83 2.74 -16.13
CA GLU A 40 -10.83 3.10 -17.56
C GLU A 40 -9.96 2.15 -18.38
N VAL A 41 -8.76 1.81 -17.89
CA VAL A 41 -7.89 0.80 -18.50
C VAL A 41 -8.59 -0.57 -18.56
N GLY A 42 -9.29 -0.97 -17.50
CA GLY A 42 -10.08 -2.20 -17.45
C GLY A 42 -11.22 -2.22 -18.49
N HIS A 43 -11.92 -1.10 -18.66
CA HIS A 43 -12.96 -0.96 -19.68
C HIS A 43 -12.42 -1.12 -21.11
N ILE A 44 -11.28 -0.48 -21.40
CA ILE A 44 -10.60 -0.60 -22.70
C ILE A 44 -10.18 -2.06 -22.92
N LYS A 45 -9.50 -2.69 -21.95
CA LYS A 45 -9.08 -4.09 -22.06
C LYS A 45 -10.25 -5.03 -22.34
N LYS A 46 -11.39 -4.81 -21.68
CA LYS A 46 -12.61 -5.60 -21.90
C LYS A 46 -13.21 -5.39 -23.29
N GLN A 47 -13.25 -4.14 -23.77
CA GLN A 47 -13.77 -3.81 -25.09
C GLN A 47 -12.96 -4.47 -26.22
N TYR A 48 -11.64 -4.56 -26.07
CA TYR A 48 -10.73 -5.12 -27.06
C TYR A 48 -10.28 -6.57 -26.76
N ASN A 49 -10.90 -7.23 -25.78
CA ASN A 49 -10.60 -8.60 -25.35
C ASN A 49 -9.10 -8.85 -25.05
N LEU A 50 -8.44 -7.84 -24.48
CA LEU A 50 -7.01 -7.86 -24.14
C LEU A 50 -6.75 -8.57 -22.80
N PRO A 51 -5.55 -9.15 -22.60
CA PRO A 51 -5.20 -9.80 -21.34
C PRO A 51 -5.22 -8.81 -20.17
N ILE A 52 -5.89 -9.22 -19.09
CA ILE A 52 -6.04 -8.42 -17.86
C ILE A 52 -4.70 -8.32 -17.13
N TYR A 53 -3.96 -9.42 -17.08
CA TYR A 53 -2.68 -9.57 -16.38
C TYR A 53 -1.51 -9.72 -17.35
N VAL A 54 -0.52 -8.82 -17.22
CA VAL A 54 0.71 -8.83 -18.02
C VAL A 54 1.90 -8.70 -17.06
N PRO A 55 2.61 -9.80 -16.73
CA PRO A 55 3.70 -9.79 -15.75
C PRO A 55 4.82 -8.78 -16.07
N SER A 56 5.18 -8.65 -17.35
CA SER A 56 6.21 -7.69 -17.78
C SER A 56 5.85 -6.25 -17.42
N ARG A 57 4.56 -5.90 -17.50
CA ARG A 57 4.08 -4.56 -17.14
C ARG A 57 4.22 -4.27 -15.66
N GLU A 58 3.99 -5.24 -14.78
CA GLU A 58 4.19 -5.05 -13.33
C GLU A 58 5.68 -4.87 -12.99
N GLN A 59 6.56 -5.63 -13.65
CA GLN A 59 8.00 -5.49 -13.47
C GLN A 59 8.48 -4.08 -13.86
N GLU A 60 8.07 -3.57 -15.02
CA GLU A 60 8.37 -2.20 -15.44
C GLU A 60 7.91 -1.14 -14.42
N ILE A 61 6.71 -1.33 -13.84
CA ILE A 61 6.17 -0.43 -12.82
C ILE A 61 7.08 -0.43 -11.60
N PHE A 62 7.48 -1.60 -11.10
CA PHE A 62 8.34 -1.69 -9.92
C PHE A 62 9.73 -1.11 -10.15
N GLU A 63 10.34 -1.37 -11.31
CA GLU A 63 11.64 -0.78 -11.67
C GLU A 63 11.57 0.75 -11.72
N ARG A 64 10.50 1.30 -12.30
CA ARG A 64 10.27 2.75 -12.33
C ARG A 64 10.08 3.32 -10.92
N LEU A 65 9.31 2.64 -10.07
CA LEU A 65 9.04 3.09 -8.69
C LEU A 65 10.30 3.08 -7.82
N GLN A 66 11.17 2.08 -7.99
CA GLN A 66 12.44 2.03 -7.27
C GLN A 66 13.34 3.21 -7.65
N LYS A 67 13.43 3.54 -8.95
CA LYS A 67 14.19 4.72 -9.42
C LYS A 67 13.62 6.03 -8.87
N LEU A 68 12.29 6.17 -8.84
CA LEU A 68 11.64 7.33 -8.24
C LEU A 68 11.93 7.41 -6.73
N ASN A 69 11.86 6.30 -6.00
CA ASN A 69 12.16 6.30 -4.57
C ASN A 69 13.60 6.74 -4.27
N GLN A 70 14.56 6.26 -5.06
CA GLN A 70 15.97 6.65 -4.95
C GLN A 70 16.19 8.16 -5.16
N GLN A 71 15.32 8.82 -5.93
CA GLN A 71 15.38 10.26 -6.14
C GLN A 71 14.90 11.08 -4.93
N TYR A 72 13.91 10.58 -4.16
CA TYR A 72 13.30 11.31 -3.04
C TYR A 72 13.86 10.91 -1.66
N GLY A 73 14.30 9.65 -1.47
CA GLY A 73 15.40 9.33 -0.54
C GLY A 73 15.12 8.95 0.92
N GLU A 74 13.88 8.96 1.43
CA GLU A 74 13.63 8.65 2.86
C GLU A 74 12.79 7.38 3.12
N PHE A 75 12.04 6.90 2.13
CA PHE A 75 11.21 5.71 2.29
C PHE A 75 12.02 4.42 2.03
N PRO A 76 11.88 3.36 2.84
CA PRO A 76 12.65 2.13 2.65
C PRO A 76 12.40 1.51 1.25
N THR A 77 13.46 1.35 0.46
CA THR A 77 13.37 0.83 -0.92
C THR A 77 12.71 -0.55 -0.99
N ASP A 78 12.98 -1.41 0.01
CA ASP A 78 12.38 -2.75 0.10
C ASP A 78 10.88 -2.71 0.39
N ALA A 79 10.37 -1.62 0.97
CA ALA A 79 8.96 -1.43 1.28
C ALA A 79 8.15 -0.89 0.10
N ILE A 80 8.77 -0.25 -0.89
CA ILE A 80 8.05 0.29 -2.07
C ILE A 80 7.33 -0.81 -2.84
N LYS A 81 8.02 -1.91 -3.12
CA LYS A 81 7.46 -3.03 -3.89
C LYS A 81 6.22 -3.64 -3.23
N PRO A 82 6.21 -4.03 -1.94
CA PRO A 82 5.02 -4.57 -1.30
C PRO A 82 3.89 -3.55 -1.19
N VAL A 83 4.17 -2.28 -0.85
CA VAL A 83 3.13 -1.24 -0.79
C VAL A 83 2.44 -1.07 -2.15
N PHE A 84 3.21 -0.91 -3.22
CA PHE A 84 2.63 -0.72 -4.54
C PHE A 84 1.98 -1.98 -5.11
N ARG A 85 2.43 -3.18 -4.70
CA ARG A 85 1.74 -4.43 -5.04
C ARG A 85 0.31 -4.43 -4.48
N GLU A 86 0.13 -4.04 -3.22
CA GLU A 86 -1.21 -3.95 -2.62
C GLU A 86 -2.07 -2.87 -3.29
N ILE A 87 -1.49 -1.70 -3.60
CA ILE A 87 -2.20 -0.65 -4.34
C ILE A 87 -2.63 -1.14 -5.74
N ILE A 88 -1.76 -1.84 -6.46
CA ILE A 88 -2.09 -2.45 -7.76
C ILE A 88 -3.23 -3.47 -7.59
N SER A 89 -3.12 -4.34 -6.59
CA SER A 89 -4.14 -5.36 -6.27
C SER A 89 -5.51 -4.74 -6.01
N ALA A 90 -5.59 -3.72 -5.15
CA ALA A 90 -6.83 -3.02 -4.80
C ALA A 90 -7.45 -2.27 -6.00
N CYS A 91 -6.62 -1.70 -6.89
CA CYS A 91 -7.15 -1.09 -8.10
C CYS A 91 -7.69 -2.13 -9.09
N ARG A 92 -7.05 -3.29 -9.23
CA ARG A 92 -7.53 -4.38 -10.09
C ARG A 92 -8.86 -4.96 -9.61
N SER A 93 -9.03 -5.16 -8.29
CA SER A 93 -10.32 -5.60 -7.74
C SER A 93 -11.46 -4.60 -7.97
N THR A 94 -11.12 -3.37 -8.32
CA THR A 94 -12.04 -2.27 -8.63
C THR A 94 -12.33 -2.16 -10.14
N GLU A 95 -11.43 -2.69 -10.99
CA GLU A 95 -11.62 -2.85 -12.46
C GLU A 95 -12.63 -3.96 -12.77
N GLU A 96 -12.54 -5.07 -12.02
CA GLU A 96 -13.56 -6.09 -11.98
C GLU A 96 -14.71 -5.54 -11.11
N ASN A 97 -15.97 -5.53 -11.59
CA ASN A 97 -17.12 -5.31 -10.70
C ASN A 97 -17.23 -6.51 -9.73
N LEU A 98 -16.25 -6.73 -8.87
CA LEU A 98 -16.38 -7.66 -7.77
C LEU A 98 -17.31 -6.99 -6.78
N LYS A 99 -18.53 -7.52 -6.70
CA LYS A 99 -19.35 -7.46 -5.48
C LYS A 99 -18.52 -8.06 -4.34
N VAL A 100 -17.60 -7.30 -3.79
CA VAL A 100 -16.98 -7.63 -2.51
C VAL A 100 -18.05 -7.30 -1.49
N ALA A 101 -18.86 -8.31 -1.16
CA ALA A 101 -19.68 -8.27 0.03
C ALA A 101 -18.74 -7.99 1.20
N TYR A 102 -18.82 -6.79 1.74
CA TYR A 102 -18.19 -6.44 3.00
C TYR A 102 -18.83 -7.33 4.07
N LEU A 103 -18.16 -8.40 4.47
CA LEU A 103 -18.51 -9.11 5.69
C LEU A 103 -17.90 -8.36 6.86
N GLY A 104 -18.74 -7.52 7.47
CA GLY A 104 -18.51 -6.97 8.80
C GLY A 104 -19.55 -5.91 9.15
N PRO A 105 -20.50 -6.16 10.05
CA PRO A 105 -21.20 -5.08 10.74
C PRO A 105 -20.18 -4.19 11.46
N ARG A 106 -20.46 -2.88 11.58
CA ARG A 106 -19.65 -1.99 12.42
C ARG A 106 -19.61 -2.56 13.84
N ALA A 107 -18.41 -2.68 14.39
CA ALA A 107 -18.11 -3.16 15.73
C ALA A 107 -18.07 -4.69 15.95
N THR A 108 -17.23 -5.42 15.19
CA THR A 108 -16.71 -6.69 15.72
C THR A 108 -15.26 -6.92 15.29
N PHE A 109 -14.45 -7.32 16.26
CA PHE A 109 -13.01 -7.54 16.20
C PHE A 109 -12.55 -8.41 15.02
N THR A 110 -12.14 -7.79 13.93
CA THR A 110 -11.25 -8.38 12.91
C THR A 110 -9.86 -7.72 12.93
N HIS A 111 -9.43 -7.24 14.10
CA HIS A 111 -8.05 -6.78 14.33
C HIS A 111 -7.12 -7.92 14.80
N GLN A 112 -7.64 -9.14 15.09
CA GLN A 112 -6.82 -10.21 15.69
C GLN A 112 -6.76 -11.54 14.91
N GLN A 113 -7.37 -11.64 13.73
CA GLN A 113 -7.32 -12.86 12.90
C GLN A 113 -7.02 -12.53 11.43
N VAL A 114 -5.87 -11.91 11.16
CA VAL A 114 -5.05 -12.24 9.98
C VAL A 114 -3.60 -12.43 10.45
N CYS A 115 -3.44 -13.21 11.52
CA CYS A 115 -2.16 -13.78 11.96
C CYS A 115 -2.25 -15.31 11.81
N ASN A 116 -2.29 -15.85 10.58
CA ASN A 116 -1.84 -17.24 10.31
C ASN A 116 -1.84 -17.70 8.83
N ILE A 117 -1.50 -16.86 7.86
CA ILE A 117 -1.04 -17.35 6.54
C ILE A 117 0.17 -16.52 6.12
N LEU A 118 1.30 -17.20 5.88
CA LEU A 118 2.65 -16.73 5.54
C LEU A 118 3.62 -16.41 6.70
N VAL A 119 3.73 -17.33 7.68
CA VAL A 119 5.01 -17.59 8.36
C VAL A 119 5.67 -18.81 7.71
N ARG A 120 6.53 -18.57 6.73
CA ARG A 120 7.56 -19.47 6.13
C ARG A 120 8.14 -18.69 4.94
N GLN A 121 9.38 -18.24 4.86
CA GLN A 121 10.61 -18.70 5.47
C GLN A 121 11.44 -17.49 5.93
N LEU A 122 11.87 -17.53 7.19
CA LEU A 122 13.08 -16.87 7.64
C LEU A 122 14.13 -17.97 7.87
N SER A 123 15.39 -17.62 7.57
CA SER A 123 16.61 -18.23 8.10
C SER A 123 17.16 -19.46 7.39
N ILE A 124 17.88 -19.25 6.29
CA ILE A 124 19.09 -20.05 6.01
C ILE A 124 20.19 -19.10 5.50
N PHE A 125 20.93 -18.50 6.43
CA PHE A 125 22.36 -18.23 6.20
C PHE A 125 23.12 -18.37 7.52
N GLN A 126 24.18 -19.17 7.46
CA GLN A 126 25.34 -19.27 8.36
C GLN A 126 25.20 -20.13 9.64
N PHE A 127 25.81 -21.33 9.64
CA PHE A 127 26.98 -21.64 10.47
C PHE A 127 27.70 -22.91 9.99
N LEU A 128 29.03 -22.89 10.12
CA LEU A 128 30.03 -23.89 9.74
C LEU A 128 29.83 -25.29 10.33
N GLN A 129 29.90 -26.34 9.49
CA GLN A 129 30.93 -27.39 9.52
C GLN A 129 30.92 -28.17 8.20
#